data_AF-A0A2H3HDK1-F1
#
_entry.id   AF-A0A2H3HDK1-F1
#
_cell.length_a   1.000
_cell.length_b   1.000
_cell.length_c   1.000
_cell.angle_alpha   90.00
_cell.angle_beta   90.00
_cell.angle_gamma   90.00
#
_symmetry.space_group_name_H-M   'P 1'
#
loop_
_entity.id
_entity.type
_entity.pdbx_description
1 polymer ?
#
loop_
_entity_poly.entity_id
_entity_poly.type
_entity_poly.pdbx_seq_one_letter_code
_entity_poly.pdbx_strand_id
1 'polypeptide(L)'
;MSYYETELACNRPLFMLEAKARLLRHVETMERSRTYRNKYPHTQAQSRWLSNMAWRTEPEFEQLFSDQVDEESPTPTQRLFLKLYDLYKELYNDQQQLREGQNHITRLCAALSSLSNLVSLELNDIRNLGGMEHLDAADFAHTGYDHTILQHFSPVLRKSRWCGSFKTIHTATPPVEMLGTLCSELADKGLRPRIIRLRLVPPPNMQAWQLSPSQQTGVKNLVAQTTKLALYVDFGARSFELKDNPRHEMLALCSITQSCMSAPHLEDMHVGFIGYPPLDMRPTVSLDDILPVNFSWPRLRSLSLHNQPFTVMELKSLVTQHSETLRDLHLEACWLLEGSWVDIEEVIRGQQALEKSSIKYPSGGNQG
;
A
#
# COMPACT_ATOMS: atom_id res chain seq x y z
N MET A 1 -6.70 -0.22 4.11
CA MET A 1 -6.85 -1.64 3.78
C MET A 1 -5.63 -2.36 4.34
N SER A 2 -5.83 -3.19 5.36
CA SER A 2 -4.77 -3.94 6.04
C SER A 2 -5.37 -5.27 6.49
N TYR A 3 -4.56 -6.31 6.62
CA TYR A 3 -5.05 -7.67 6.85
C TYR A 3 -4.17 -8.46 7.82
N TYR A 4 -4.73 -9.52 8.37
CA TYR A 4 -4.01 -10.55 9.09
C TYR A 4 -3.53 -11.62 8.11
N GLU A 5 -2.25 -11.91 8.17
CA GLU A 5 -1.52 -12.80 7.25
C GLU A 5 -1.72 -14.26 7.63
N THR A 6 -2.06 -15.09 6.64
CA THR A 6 -2.27 -16.54 6.79
C THR A 6 -1.01 -17.23 7.28
N GLU A 7 0.15 -16.83 6.76
CA GLU A 7 1.45 -17.40 7.09
C GLU A 7 1.76 -17.23 8.58
N LEU A 8 1.45 -16.06 9.14
CA LEU A 8 1.63 -15.80 10.57
C LEU A 8 0.59 -16.54 11.41
N ALA A 9 -0.66 -16.67 10.95
CA ALA A 9 -1.71 -17.36 11.70
C ALA A 9 -1.54 -18.89 11.75
N CYS A 10 -0.89 -19.47 10.74
CA CYS A 10 -0.69 -20.92 10.63
C CYS A 10 0.70 -21.40 11.08
N ASN A 11 1.64 -20.49 11.38
CA ASN A 11 3.01 -20.82 11.75
C ASN A 11 3.45 -20.03 12.99
N ARG A 12 3.37 -20.68 14.16
CA ARG A 12 3.75 -20.11 15.46
C ARG A 12 5.20 -19.58 15.46
N PRO A 13 6.22 -20.37 15.09
CA PRO A 13 7.59 -19.86 14.95
C PRO A 13 7.72 -18.58 14.12
N LEU A 14 7.05 -18.52 12.96
CA LEU A 14 7.09 -17.36 12.07
C LEU A 14 6.41 -16.14 12.70
N PHE A 15 5.26 -16.34 13.36
CA PHE A 15 4.60 -15.29 14.15
C PHE A 15 5.52 -14.74 15.23
N MET A 16 6.19 -15.61 15.99
CA MET A 16 7.10 -15.19 17.06
C MET A 16 8.26 -14.36 16.51
N LEU A 17 8.84 -14.76 15.36
CA LEU A 17 9.88 -13.99 14.69
C LEU A 17 9.40 -12.60 14.25
N GLU A 18 8.17 -12.48 13.74
CA GLU A 18 7.59 -11.18 13.38
C GLU A 18 7.20 -10.36 14.63
N ALA A 19 6.70 -11.00 15.69
CA ALA A 19 6.39 -10.36 16.96
C ALA A 19 7.63 -9.70 17.57
N LYS A 20 8.77 -10.41 17.56
CA LYS A 20 10.07 -9.86 17.96
C LYS A 20 10.46 -8.65 17.09
N ALA A 21 10.32 -8.75 15.77
CA ALA A 21 10.63 -7.64 14.86
C ALA A 21 9.72 -6.41 15.10
N ARG A 22 8.45 -6.63 15.44
CA ARG A 22 7.49 -5.56 15.80
C ARG A 22 7.86 -4.90 17.12
N LEU A 23 8.23 -5.68 18.13
CA LEU A 23 8.69 -5.17 19.42
C LEU A 23 9.98 -4.36 19.28
N LEU A 24 10.92 -4.84 18.46
CA LEU A 24 12.16 -4.12 18.13
C LEU A 24 11.87 -2.74 17.53
N ARG A 25 11.04 -2.68 16.48
CA ARG A 25 10.63 -1.41 15.86
C ARG A 25 9.93 -0.49 16.86
N HIS A 26 9.11 -1.04 17.76
CA HIS A 26 8.46 -0.27 18.82
C HIS A 26 9.48 0.39 19.76
N VAL A 27 10.47 -0.38 20.24
CA VAL A 27 11.56 0.12 21.09
C VAL A 27 12.40 1.18 20.36
N GLU A 28 12.84 0.91 19.14
CA GLU A 28 13.60 1.89 18.34
C GLU A 28 12.81 3.20 18.12
N THR A 29 11.49 3.10 17.90
CA THR A 29 10.64 4.28 17.71
C THR A 29 10.52 5.08 18.99
N MET A 30 10.41 4.43 20.17
CA MET A 30 10.45 5.11 21.47
C MET A 30 11.80 5.81 21.71
N GLU A 31 12.91 5.23 21.26
CA GLU A 31 14.23 5.85 21.38
C GLU A 31 14.38 7.09 20.48
N ARG A 32 13.87 7.04 19.25
CA ARG A 32 14.02 8.12 18.24
C ARG A 32 12.96 9.23 18.36
N SER A 33 11.77 8.95 18.90
CA SER A 33 10.66 9.89 18.94
C SER A 33 10.17 10.18 20.36
N ARG A 34 10.40 11.42 20.81
CA ARG A 34 9.91 11.91 22.12
C ARG A 34 8.38 11.84 22.21
N THR A 35 7.67 12.23 21.15
CA THR A 35 6.20 12.18 21.11
C THR A 35 5.68 10.75 21.23
N TYR A 36 6.32 9.80 20.55
CA TYR A 36 5.95 8.39 20.65
C TYR A 36 6.24 7.83 22.04
N ARG A 37 7.42 8.13 22.61
CA ARG A 37 7.78 7.74 23.98
C ARG A 37 6.77 8.22 25.02
N ASN A 38 6.29 9.46 24.89
CA ASN A 38 5.28 10.00 25.80
C ASN A 38 3.93 9.27 25.73
N LYS A 39 3.61 8.59 24.61
CA LYS A 39 2.41 7.75 24.49
C LYS A 39 2.54 6.44 25.29
N TYR A 40 3.76 5.96 25.53
CA TYR A 40 4.04 4.70 26.21
C TYR A 40 4.98 4.93 27.41
N PRO A 41 4.46 5.54 28.50
CA PRO A 41 5.26 5.84 29.68
C PRO A 41 5.80 4.55 30.29
N HIS A 42 7.10 4.55 30.62
CA HIS A 42 7.78 3.40 31.19
C HIS A 42 8.91 3.85 32.13
N THR A 43 9.22 3.01 33.12
CA THR A 43 10.36 3.19 34.01
C THR A 43 11.67 2.80 33.32
N GLN A 44 12.81 3.21 33.87
CA GLN A 44 14.12 2.80 33.33
C GLN A 44 14.31 1.27 33.37
N ALA A 45 13.78 0.61 34.40
CA ALA A 45 13.81 -0.85 34.50
C ALA A 45 12.98 -1.52 33.39
N GLN A 46 11.76 -1.02 33.15
CA GLN A 46 10.90 -1.49 32.05
C GLN A 46 11.54 -1.25 30.68
N SER A 47 12.17 -0.08 30.47
CA SER A 47 12.92 0.20 29.24
C SER A 47 14.02 -0.84 29.00
N ARG A 48 14.87 -1.10 30.01
CA ARG A 48 15.95 -2.09 29.88
C ARG A 48 15.40 -3.49 29.60
N TRP A 49 14.32 -3.87 30.28
CA TRP A 49 13.67 -5.16 30.07
C TRP A 49 13.07 -5.28 28.66
N LEU A 50 12.32 -4.28 28.19
CA LEU A 50 11.78 -4.23 26.82
C LEU A 50 12.89 -4.28 25.77
N SER A 51 13.97 -3.51 25.96
CA SER A 51 15.13 -3.54 25.06
C SER A 51 15.80 -4.91 25.07
N ASN A 52 15.95 -5.57 26.23
CA ASN A 52 16.51 -6.92 26.28
C ASN A 52 15.64 -7.91 25.50
N MET A 53 14.31 -7.87 25.66
CA MET A 53 13.42 -8.74 24.88
C MET A 53 13.44 -8.46 23.37
N ALA A 54 13.55 -7.18 22.99
CA ALA A 54 13.62 -6.78 21.59
C ALA A 54 14.94 -7.20 20.91
N TRP A 55 16.07 -6.95 21.59
CA TRP A 55 17.41 -7.06 21.02
C TRP A 55 18.10 -8.40 21.31
N ARG A 56 17.86 -9.02 22.47
CA ARG A 56 18.53 -10.24 22.90
C ARG A 56 17.64 -11.46 22.68
N THR A 57 18.24 -12.57 22.29
CA THR A 57 17.61 -13.89 22.36
C THR A 57 17.95 -14.50 23.71
N GLU A 58 17.18 -14.14 24.74
CA GLU A 58 17.19 -14.95 25.96
C GLU A 58 16.76 -16.39 25.60
N PRO A 59 17.28 -17.43 26.25
CA PRO A 59 16.96 -18.83 25.93
C PRO A 59 15.45 -19.14 25.93
N GLU A 60 14.69 -18.46 26.78
CA GLU A 60 13.22 -18.56 26.86
C GLU A 60 12.52 -18.16 25.55
N PHE A 61 13.11 -17.24 24.79
CA PHE A 61 12.60 -16.82 23.48
C PHE A 61 12.99 -17.78 22.38
N GLU A 62 14.20 -18.36 22.42
CA GLU A 62 14.62 -19.40 21.46
C GLU A 62 13.65 -20.58 21.49
N GLN A 63 13.17 -20.98 22.67
CA GLN A 63 12.14 -22.01 22.81
C GLN A 63 10.82 -21.66 22.11
N LEU A 64 10.41 -20.38 22.12
CA LEU A 64 9.23 -19.90 21.38
C LEU A 64 9.46 -19.92 19.86
N PHE A 65 10.70 -19.70 19.39
CA PHE A 65 11.06 -19.69 17.97
C PHE A 65 11.32 -21.08 17.39
N SER A 66 11.70 -22.05 18.21
CA SER A 66 12.01 -23.42 17.78
C SER A 66 10.87 -24.42 17.94
N ASP A 67 9.70 -23.95 18.41
CA ASP A 67 8.54 -24.79 18.75
C ASP A 67 8.81 -25.78 19.91
N GLN A 68 9.82 -25.48 20.74
CA GLN A 68 10.27 -26.30 21.87
C GLN A 68 9.82 -25.74 23.21
N VAL A 69 8.66 -25.09 23.25
CA VAL A 69 8.11 -24.54 24.48
C VAL A 69 7.77 -25.70 25.41
N ASP A 70 8.23 -25.63 26.65
CA ASP A 70 7.72 -26.49 27.71
C ASP A 70 6.26 -26.10 28.00
N GLU A 71 5.32 -26.86 27.43
CA GLU A 71 3.90 -26.62 27.59
C GLU A 71 3.41 -26.92 29.01
N GLU A 72 4.19 -27.65 29.82
CA GLU A 72 3.82 -27.99 31.20
C GLU A 72 4.08 -26.82 32.17
N SER A 73 5.06 -25.95 31.88
CA SER A 73 5.43 -24.86 32.79
C SER A 73 5.94 -23.56 32.12
N PRO A 74 5.16 -22.93 31.21
CA PRO A 74 5.61 -21.75 30.48
C PRO A 74 5.88 -20.55 31.39
N THR A 75 6.92 -19.77 31.14
CA THR A 75 7.23 -18.53 31.87
C THR A 75 6.15 -17.45 31.62
N PRO A 76 6.02 -16.42 32.48
CA PRO A 76 5.10 -15.29 32.26
C PRO A 76 5.18 -14.68 30.85
N THR A 77 6.40 -14.53 30.34
CA THR A 77 6.67 -14.03 28.99
C THR A 77 6.20 -15.00 27.92
N GLN A 78 6.47 -16.30 28.07
CA GLN A 78 6.00 -17.32 27.13
C GLN A 78 4.47 -17.34 27.08
N ARG A 79 3.79 -17.26 28.23
CA ARG A 79 2.32 -17.16 28.30
C ARG A 79 1.79 -15.94 27.57
N LEU A 80 2.43 -14.78 27.72
CA LEU A 80 2.08 -13.56 27.01
C LEU A 80 2.14 -13.76 25.49
N PHE A 81 3.25 -14.29 24.96
CA PHE A 81 3.42 -14.48 23.51
C PHE A 81 2.49 -15.56 22.95
N LEU A 82 2.25 -16.65 23.68
CA LEU A 82 1.28 -17.68 23.29
C LEU A 82 -0.14 -17.09 23.23
N LYS A 83 -0.55 -16.31 24.23
CA LYS A 83 -1.86 -15.63 24.20
C LYS A 83 -1.97 -14.62 23.05
N LEU A 84 -0.90 -13.88 22.75
CA LEU A 84 -0.87 -12.99 21.58
C LEU A 84 -1.02 -13.76 20.27
N TYR A 85 -0.42 -14.95 20.16
CA TYR A 85 -0.60 -15.81 18.99
C TYR A 85 -2.04 -16.31 18.85
N ASP A 86 -2.66 -16.74 19.95
CA ASP A 86 -4.07 -17.15 19.95
C ASP A 86 -5.00 -16.01 19.52
N LEU A 87 -4.80 -14.81 20.07
CA LEU A 87 -5.55 -13.62 19.67
C LEU A 87 -5.32 -13.28 18.19
N TYR A 88 -4.10 -13.41 17.68
CA TYR A 88 -3.82 -13.19 16.26
C TYR A 88 -4.56 -14.19 15.38
N LYS A 89 -4.63 -15.47 15.80
CA LYS A 89 -5.40 -16.50 15.09
C LYS A 89 -6.90 -16.22 15.11
N GLU A 90 -7.46 -15.80 16.24
CA GLU A 90 -8.86 -15.39 16.34
C GLU A 90 -9.17 -14.24 15.37
N LEU A 91 -8.35 -13.18 15.41
CA LEU A 91 -8.49 -12.02 14.51
C LEU A 91 -8.34 -12.40 13.03
N TYR A 92 -7.45 -13.34 12.72
CA TYR A 92 -7.31 -13.90 11.38
C TYR A 92 -8.55 -14.71 10.97
N ASN A 93 -9.07 -15.57 11.85
CA ASN A 93 -10.24 -16.39 11.58
C ASN A 93 -11.49 -15.52 11.36
N ASP A 94 -11.69 -14.50 12.19
CA ASP A 94 -12.75 -13.51 12.01
C ASP A 94 -12.66 -12.83 10.64
N GLN A 95 -11.44 -12.46 10.23
CA GLN A 95 -11.20 -11.92 8.90
C GLN A 95 -11.54 -12.94 7.80
N GLN A 96 -11.16 -14.21 7.93
CA GLN A 96 -11.47 -15.21 6.92
C GLN A 96 -12.96 -15.49 6.82
N GLN A 97 -13.68 -15.58 7.94
CA GLN A 97 -15.15 -15.72 7.96
C GLN A 97 -15.85 -14.56 7.26
N LEU A 98 -15.33 -13.34 7.40
CA LEU A 98 -15.83 -12.17 6.66
C LEU A 98 -15.48 -12.21 5.17
N ARG A 99 -14.37 -12.86 4.80
CA ARG A 99 -13.93 -13.02 3.41
C ARG A 99 -14.67 -14.13 2.68
N GLU A 100 -15.02 -15.20 3.37
CA GLU A 100 -15.84 -16.29 2.86
C GLU A 100 -17.12 -15.73 2.22
N GLY A 101 -17.38 -16.17 0.98
CA GLY A 101 -18.55 -15.74 0.20
C GLY A 101 -18.57 -14.25 -0.20
N GLN A 102 -17.44 -13.53 -0.14
CA GLN A 102 -17.34 -12.09 -0.47
C GLN A 102 -18.18 -11.17 0.43
N ASN A 103 -18.63 -11.65 1.60
CA ASN A 103 -19.51 -10.91 2.51
C ASN A 103 -18.96 -9.54 2.91
N HIS A 104 -17.65 -9.43 3.13
CA HIS A 104 -16.98 -8.15 3.40
C HIS A 104 -17.15 -7.12 2.27
N ILE A 105 -17.08 -7.53 1.00
CA ILE A 105 -17.28 -6.64 -0.15
C ILE A 105 -18.74 -6.19 -0.19
N THR A 106 -19.67 -7.14 -0.12
CA THR A 106 -21.12 -6.82 -0.11
C THR A 106 -21.49 -5.86 1.03
N ARG A 107 -20.94 -6.05 2.23
CA ARG A 107 -21.16 -5.16 3.38
C ARG A 107 -20.59 -3.76 3.14
N LEU A 108 -19.37 -3.66 2.59
CA LEU A 108 -18.76 -2.38 2.24
C LEU A 108 -19.56 -1.67 1.14
N CYS A 109 -19.97 -2.39 0.10
CA CYS A 109 -20.82 -1.89 -0.97
C CYS A 109 -22.13 -1.34 -0.43
N ALA A 110 -22.83 -2.10 0.41
CA ALA A 110 -24.08 -1.66 1.02
C ALA A 110 -23.88 -0.39 1.87
N ALA A 111 -22.83 -0.35 2.70
CA ALA A 111 -22.52 0.80 3.53
C ALA A 111 -22.20 2.04 2.69
N LEU A 112 -21.30 1.92 1.70
CA LEU A 112 -20.92 3.03 0.82
C LEU A 112 -22.09 3.50 -0.06
N SER A 113 -22.93 2.58 -0.53
CA SER A 113 -24.09 2.91 -1.36
C SER A 113 -25.21 3.61 -0.61
N SER A 114 -25.27 3.46 0.72
CA SER A 114 -26.20 4.21 1.56
C SER A 114 -25.86 5.70 1.67
N LEU A 115 -24.64 6.09 1.25
CA LEU A 115 -24.17 7.47 1.30
C LEU A 115 -24.61 8.23 0.04
N SER A 116 -25.79 8.84 0.09
CA SER A 116 -26.41 9.54 -1.05
C SER A 116 -25.57 10.67 -1.66
N ASN A 117 -24.59 11.18 -0.91
CA ASN A 117 -23.70 12.27 -1.32
C ASN A 117 -22.22 11.87 -1.28
N LEU A 118 -21.88 10.62 -1.60
CA LEU A 118 -20.49 10.18 -1.64
C LEU A 118 -19.71 10.90 -2.77
N VAL A 119 -18.98 11.96 -2.40
CA VAL A 119 -18.18 12.76 -3.34
C VAL A 119 -16.79 12.15 -3.57
N SER A 120 -16.19 11.57 -2.53
CA SER A 120 -14.81 11.11 -2.53
C SER A 120 -14.70 9.68 -2.07
N LEU A 121 -13.93 8.87 -2.80
CA LEU A 121 -13.57 7.50 -2.43
C LEU A 121 -12.04 7.40 -2.33
N GLU A 122 -11.54 6.98 -1.17
CA GLU A 122 -10.11 6.72 -0.96
C GLU A 122 -9.89 5.25 -0.55
N LEU A 123 -9.04 4.56 -1.30
CA LEU A 123 -8.51 3.26 -0.96
C LEU A 123 -7.02 3.41 -0.61
N ASN A 124 -6.68 3.14 0.65
CA ASN A 124 -5.34 3.40 1.19
C ASN A 124 -4.83 2.21 2.00
N ASP A 125 -3.69 1.63 1.61
CA ASP A 125 -2.98 0.59 2.36
C ASP A 125 -1.58 1.03 2.84
N ILE A 126 -1.07 2.17 2.37
CA ILE A 126 0.23 2.73 2.75
C ILE A 126 0.23 3.10 4.24
N ARG A 127 -0.90 3.67 4.71
CA ARG A 127 -1.08 4.05 6.11
C ARG A 127 -1.69 2.91 6.90
N ASN A 128 -0.83 2.15 7.56
CA ASN A 128 -1.26 1.18 8.56
C ASN A 128 -1.55 1.89 9.89
N LEU A 129 -2.67 2.60 10.00
CA LEU A 129 -3.02 3.36 11.21
C LEU A 129 -3.69 2.50 12.30
N GLY A 130 -3.81 1.19 12.11
CA GLY A 130 -4.62 0.32 12.97
C GLY A 130 -3.85 -0.83 13.61
N GLY A 131 -4.05 -1.00 14.91
CA GLY A 131 -3.79 -2.16 15.75
C GLY A 131 -4.67 -2.03 16.99
N MET A 132 -5.02 -3.14 17.66
CA MET A 132 -5.78 -3.08 18.92
C MET A 132 -5.09 -2.10 19.86
N GLU A 133 -5.69 -0.94 20.13
CA GLU A 133 -4.98 0.11 20.86
C GLU A 133 -4.75 -0.28 22.33
N HIS A 134 -5.50 -1.26 22.84
CA HIS A 134 -5.37 -1.76 24.20
C HIS A 134 -5.57 -3.28 24.27
N LEU A 135 -4.62 -3.96 24.91
CA LEU A 135 -4.80 -5.33 25.41
C LEU A 135 -5.47 -5.22 26.79
N ASP A 136 -6.57 -5.93 27.00
CA ASP A 136 -7.25 -5.92 28.30
C ASP A 136 -6.44 -6.75 29.31
N ALA A 137 -6.06 -6.15 30.44
CA ALA A 137 -5.29 -6.84 31.47
C ALA A 137 -6.03 -8.07 32.03
N ALA A 138 -7.36 -8.10 31.99
CA ALA A 138 -8.15 -9.27 32.40
C ALA A 138 -7.84 -10.51 31.54
N ASP A 139 -7.70 -10.32 30.22
CA ASP A 139 -7.38 -11.40 29.27
C ASP A 139 -5.95 -11.97 29.47
N PHE A 140 -5.10 -11.21 30.15
CA PHE A 140 -3.70 -11.53 30.41
C PHE A 140 -3.38 -11.73 31.90
N ALA A 141 -4.38 -11.89 32.77
CA ALA A 141 -4.18 -12.03 34.22
C ALA A 141 -3.20 -13.16 34.61
N HIS A 142 -3.19 -14.26 33.84
CA HIS A 142 -2.29 -15.41 34.00
C HIS A 142 -0.82 -15.11 33.70
N THR A 143 -0.52 -13.98 33.04
CA THR A 143 0.85 -13.50 32.80
C THR A 143 1.39 -12.71 33.99
N GLY A 144 0.53 -12.14 34.84
CA GLY A 144 0.93 -11.21 35.89
C GLY A 144 1.35 -9.82 35.39
N TYR A 145 1.22 -9.53 34.09
CA TYR A 145 1.49 -8.21 33.52
C TYR A 145 0.26 -7.32 33.55
N ASP A 146 0.46 -6.05 33.92
CA ASP A 146 -0.59 -5.03 33.92
C ASP A 146 -0.63 -4.24 32.60
N HIS A 147 -1.58 -3.31 32.50
CA HIS A 147 -1.74 -2.45 31.33
C HIS A 147 -0.47 -1.65 30.96
N THR A 148 0.38 -1.30 31.94
CA THR A 148 1.61 -0.51 31.71
C THR A 148 2.64 -1.32 30.93
N ILE A 149 2.65 -2.63 31.10
CA ILE A 149 3.49 -3.56 30.34
C ILE A 149 2.81 -3.94 29.03
N LEU A 150 1.54 -4.34 29.07
CA LEU A 150 0.81 -4.89 27.91
C LEU A 150 0.68 -3.90 26.75
N GLN A 151 0.61 -2.59 27.02
CA GLN A 151 0.57 -1.56 25.97
C GLN A 151 1.78 -1.62 24.99
N HIS A 152 2.93 -2.15 25.42
CA HIS A 152 4.12 -2.30 24.58
C HIS A 152 4.03 -3.49 23.62
N PHE A 153 3.10 -4.41 23.85
CA PHE A 153 2.91 -5.63 23.06
C PHE A 153 1.73 -5.54 22.10
N SER A 154 0.86 -4.52 22.22
CA SER A 154 -0.20 -4.30 21.24
C SER A 154 0.29 -4.19 19.78
N PRO A 155 1.50 -3.64 19.47
CA PRO A 155 2.02 -3.63 18.11
C PRO A 155 2.26 -5.03 17.52
N VAL A 156 2.38 -6.08 18.36
CA VAL A 156 2.53 -7.47 17.91
C VAL A 156 1.29 -7.95 17.17
N LEU A 157 0.08 -7.48 17.53
CA LEU A 157 -1.18 -7.84 16.87
C LEU A 157 -1.54 -6.92 15.69
N ARG A 158 -0.61 -6.11 15.20
CA ARG A 158 -0.88 -5.17 14.11
C ARG A 158 -1.21 -5.91 12.80
N LYS A 159 -2.15 -5.37 12.03
CA LYS A 159 -2.41 -5.84 10.66
C LYS A 159 -1.21 -5.52 9.77
N SER A 160 -1.07 -6.21 8.65
CA SER A 160 -0.02 -5.94 7.66
C SER A 160 -0.54 -5.12 6.49
N ARG A 161 0.36 -4.37 5.85
CA ARG A 161 0.11 -3.74 4.53
C ARG A 161 0.11 -4.82 3.46
N TRP A 162 -0.30 -4.50 2.23
CA TRP A 162 -0.39 -5.51 1.17
C TRP A 162 0.93 -6.14 0.75
N CYS A 163 2.07 -5.48 0.97
CA CYS A 163 3.37 -6.14 0.83
C CYS A 163 3.62 -7.25 1.87
N GLY A 164 2.77 -7.43 2.88
CA GLY A 164 3.04 -8.29 4.03
C GLY A 164 3.88 -7.59 5.12
N SER A 165 4.21 -8.37 6.15
CA SER A 165 5.18 -7.98 7.18
C SER A 165 6.62 -8.27 6.76
N PHE A 166 7.60 -7.92 7.60
CA PHE A 166 9.01 -8.16 7.28
C PHE A 166 9.31 -9.65 7.06
N LYS A 167 8.65 -10.52 7.83
CA LYS A 167 8.87 -11.99 7.76
C LYS A 167 8.13 -12.68 6.62
N THR A 168 7.20 -12.00 5.99
CA THR A 168 6.28 -12.56 4.99
C THR A 168 6.31 -11.78 3.68
N ILE A 169 7.20 -10.78 3.55
CA ILE A 169 7.25 -9.84 2.42
C ILE A 169 7.44 -10.51 1.05
N HIS A 170 7.77 -11.81 1.01
CA HIS A 170 7.94 -12.62 -0.20
C HIS A 170 6.77 -13.57 -0.48
N THR A 171 5.95 -13.88 0.52
CA THR A 171 4.94 -14.94 0.45
C THR A 171 3.52 -14.43 0.68
N ALA A 172 3.39 -13.25 1.29
CA ALA A 172 2.11 -12.72 1.73
C ALA A 172 1.06 -12.65 0.61
N THR A 173 -0.16 -13.05 0.96
CA THR A 173 -1.32 -13.10 0.05
C THR A 173 -2.40 -12.11 0.49
N PRO A 174 -2.23 -10.80 0.20
CA PRO A 174 -3.20 -9.78 0.58
C PRO A 174 -4.56 -9.93 -0.14
N PRO A 175 -5.64 -9.35 0.41
CA PRO A 175 -6.98 -9.37 -0.19
C PRO A 175 -7.09 -8.39 -1.36
N VAL A 176 -6.30 -8.60 -2.41
CA VAL A 176 -6.21 -7.70 -3.57
C VAL A 176 -7.40 -7.82 -4.52
N GLU A 177 -8.14 -8.92 -4.44
CA GLU A 177 -9.40 -9.12 -5.16
C GLU A 177 -10.41 -8.01 -4.88
N MET A 178 -10.26 -7.31 -3.75
CA MET A 178 -11.08 -6.18 -3.37
C MET A 178 -10.98 -5.03 -4.38
N LEU A 179 -9.84 -4.76 -5.03
CA LEU A 179 -9.74 -3.61 -5.94
C LEU A 179 -10.72 -3.71 -7.10
N GLY A 180 -10.69 -4.81 -7.85
CA GLY A 180 -11.57 -5.00 -9.00
C GLY A 180 -13.02 -5.22 -8.60
N THR A 181 -13.24 -6.10 -7.62
CA THR A 181 -14.59 -6.54 -7.24
C THR A 181 -15.36 -5.45 -6.52
N LEU A 182 -14.75 -4.77 -5.53
CA LEU A 182 -15.40 -3.64 -4.83
C LEU A 182 -15.74 -2.53 -5.81
N CYS A 183 -14.81 -2.14 -6.70
CA CYS A 183 -15.09 -1.07 -7.66
C CYS A 183 -16.24 -1.41 -8.60
N SER A 184 -16.31 -2.67 -9.05
CA SER A 184 -17.37 -3.15 -9.93
C SER A 184 -18.73 -3.15 -9.23
N GLU A 185 -18.81 -3.70 -8.03
CA GLU A 185 -20.06 -3.72 -7.27
C GLU A 185 -20.55 -2.31 -6.90
N LEU A 186 -19.64 -1.40 -6.53
CA LEU A 186 -19.99 0.01 -6.30
C LEU A 186 -20.53 0.65 -7.58
N ALA A 187 -19.93 0.34 -8.73
CA ALA A 187 -20.41 0.84 -10.00
C ALA A 187 -21.83 0.32 -10.33
N ASP A 188 -22.10 -0.96 -10.07
CA ASP A 188 -23.40 -1.59 -10.30
C ASP A 188 -24.49 -1.04 -9.37
N LYS A 189 -24.12 -0.59 -8.16
CA LYS A 189 -25.00 0.15 -7.25
C LYS A 189 -25.18 1.62 -7.63
N GLY A 190 -24.59 2.07 -8.73
CA GLY A 190 -24.77 3.42 -9.26
C GLY A 190 -23.84 4.48 -8.67
N LEU A 191 -22.82 4.10 -7.89
CA LEU A 191 -21.91 5.07 -7.27
C LEU A 191 -20.97 5.64 -8.33
N ARG A 192 -20.83 6.96 -8.34
CA ARG A 192 -19.98 7.69 -9.30
C ARG A 192 -19.28 8.85 -8.57
N PRO A 193 -18.29 8.57 -7.72
CA PRO A 193 -17.60 9.60 -6.95
C PRO A 193 -16.90 10.60 -7.89
N ARG A 194 -16.85 11.87 -7.49
CA ARG A 194 -16.11 12.91 -8.24
C ARG A 194 -14.61 12.85 -8.00
N ILE A 195 -14.20 12.35 -6.84
CA ILE A 195 -12.81 12.26 -6.41
C ILE A 195 -12.48 10.82 -6.08
N ILE A 196 -11.44 10.27 -6.72
CA ILE A 196 -10.92 8.94 -6.41
C ILE A 196 -9.44 9.05 -6.06
N ARG A 197 -9.06 8.43 -4.94
CA ARG A 197 -7.66 8.32 -4.52
C ARG A 197 -7.30 6.87 -4.23
N LEU A 198 -6.29 6.36 -4.91
CA LEU A 198 -5.72 5.04 -4.68
C LEU A 198 -4.30 5.23 -4.15
N ARG A 199 -4.00 4.66 -2.99
CA ARG A 199 -2.70 4.70 -2.34
C ARG A 199 -2.36 3.28 -1.94
N LEU A 200 -1.56 2.63 -2.78
CA LEU A 200 -1.34 1.20 -2.80
C LEU A 200 0.13 0.87 -2.51
N VAL A 201 0.36 -0.28 -1.89
CA VAL A 201 1.67 -0.92 -1.78
C VAL A 201 1.63 -2.19 -2.62
N PRO A 202 2.62 -2.43 -3.51
CA PRO A 202 2.71 -3.67 -4.27
C PRO A 202 2.67 -4.92 -3.38
N PRO A 203 1.81 -5.91 -3.67
CA PRO A 203 1.91 -7.22 -3.07
C PRO A 203 3.22 -7.91 -3.49
N PRO A 204 3.64 -8.99 -2.79
CA PRO A 204 4.80 -9.76 -3.19
C PRO A 204 4.72 -10.27 -4.63
N ASN A 205 3.52 -10.61 -5.11
CA ASN A 205 3.23 -10.93 -6.50
C ASN A 205 2.15 -9.98 -7.06
N MET A 206 2.55 -9.03 -7.94
CA MET A 206 1.61 -8.07 -8.53
C MET A 206 0.66 -8.67 -9.57
N GLN A 207 0.87 -9.91 -10.03
CA GLN A 207 -0.09 -10.55 -10.95
C GLN A 207 -1.48 -10.66 -10.32
N ALA A 208 -1.57 -10.72 -8.99
CA ALA A 208 -2.83 -10.74 -8.26
C ALA A 208 -3.65 -9.43 -8.41
N TRP A 209 -3.06 -8.36 -8.96
CA TRP A 209 -3.73 -7.13 -9.35
C TRP A 209 -4.36 -7.15 -10.75
N GLN A 210 -4.11 -8.20 -11.54
CA GLN A 210 -4.64 -8.29 -12.89
C GLN A 210 -6.17 -8.28 -12.86
N LEU A 211 -6.77 -7.20 -13.38
CA LEU A 211 -8.21 -7.10 -13.47
C LEU A 211 -8.75 -7.97 -14.61
N SER A 212 -9.84 -8.68 -14.34
CA SER A 212 -10.62 -9.36 -15.38
C SER A 212 -11.31 -8.34 -16.30
N PRO A 213 -11.73 -8.70 -17.53
CA PRO A 213 -12.42 -7.79 -18.42
C PRO A 213 -13.71 -7.17 -17.83
N SER A 214 -14.46 -7.95 -17.03
CA SER A 214 -15.64 -7.46 -16.32
C SER A 214 -15.26 -6.46 -15.23
N GLN A 215 -14.19 -6.71 -14.48
CA GLN A 215 -13.69 -5.79 -13.46
C GLN A 215 -13.15 -4.50 -14.06
N GLN A 216 -12.44 -4.56 -15.20
CA GLN A 216 -12.00 -3.37 -15.92
C GLN A 216 -13.19 -2.51 -16.33
N THR A 217 -14.26 -3.14 -16.85
CA THR A 217 -15.50 -2.45 -17.21
C THR A 217 -16.18 -1.83 -15.98
N GLY A 218 -16.24 -2.57 -14.87
CA GLY A 218 -16.78 -2.07 -13.60
C GLY A 218 -16.02 -0.86 -13.06
N VAL A 219 -14.68 -0.91 -13.07
CA VAL A 219 -13.83 0.23 -12.68
C VAL A 219 -14.07 1.43 -13.61
N LYS A 220 -14.10 1.23 -14.94
CA LYS A 220 -14.41 2.29 -15.91
C LYS A 220 -15.77 2.94 -15.64
N ASN A 221 -16.77 2.12 -15.31
CA ASN A 221 -18.10 2.60 -14.94
C ASN A 221 -18.04 3.41 -13.64
N LEU A 222 -17.35 2.94 -12.60
CA LEU A 222 -17.21 3.66 -11.33
C LEU A 222 -16.63 5.07 -11.55
N VAL A 223 -15.59 5.16 -12.38
CA VAL A 223 -14.86 6.42 -12.60
C VAL A 223 -15.52 7.35 -13.62
N ALA A 224 -16.67 6.98 -14.19
CA ALA A 224 -17.28 7.71 -15.31
C ALA A 224 -17.62 9.19 -15.03
N GLN A 225 -17.81 9.57 -13.76
CA GLN A 225 -18.05 10.98 -13.33
C GLN A 225 -16.90 11.56 -12.52
N THR A 226 -15.77 10.86 -12.44
CA THR A 226 -14.59 11.33 -11.71
C THR A 226 -13.99 12.54 -12.42
N THR A 227 -13.76 13.62 -11.66
CA THR A 227 -13.06 14.82 -12.13
C THR A 227 -11.65 14.90 -11.57
N LYS A 228 -11.39 14.28 -10.41
CA LYS A 228 -10.06 14.24 -9.78
C LYS A 228 -9.66 12.81 -9.47
N LEU A 229 -8.54 12.37 -10.03
CA LEU A 229 -8.04 11.02 -9.80
C LEU A 229 -6.55 11.06 -9.44
N ALA A 230 -6.22 10.45 -8.32
CA ALA A 230 -4.84 10.26 -7.90
C ALA A 230 -4.55 8.79 -7.60
N LEU A 231 -3.56 8.22 -8.28
CA LEU A 231 -3.10 6.86 -8.08
C LEU A 231 -1.63 6.90 -7.67
N TYR A 232 -1.35 6.35 -6.49
CA TYR A 232 -0.02 6.23 -5.91
C TYR A 232 0.27 4.77 -5.63
N VAL A 233 1.41 4.28 -6.11
CA VAL A 233 1.95 2.97 -5.77
C VAL A 233 3.32 3.16 -5.12
N ASP A 234 3.47 2.72 -3.88
CA ASP A 234 4.71 2.85 -3.11
C ASP A 234 5.56 1.56 -3.24
N PHE A 235 6.41 1.53 -4.27
CA PHE A 235 7.39 0.45 -4.46
C PHE A 235 8.52 0.51 -3.41
N GLY A 236 8.75 1.67 -2.78
CA GLY A 236 9.73 1.81 -1.70
C GLY A 236 9.40 0.96 -0.47
N ALA A 237 8.13 0.60 -0.30
CA ALA A 237 7.66 -0.30 0.75
C ALA A 237 7.88 -1.80 0.47
N ARG A 238 8.22 -2.19 -0.77
CA ARG A 238 8.45 -3.58 -1.19
C ARG A 238 9.85 -4.06 -0.77
N SER A 239 10.04 -5.38 -0.62
CA SER A 239 11.35 -5.96 -0.28
C SER A 239 12.39 -5.61 -1.35
N PHE A 240 13.64 -5.41 -0.92
CA PHE A 240 14.75 -5.17 -1.85
C PHE A 240 14.91 -6.30 -2.87
N GLU A 241 14.63 -7.53 -2.48
CA GLU A 241 14.80 -8.71 -3.34
C GLU A 241 13.67 -8.84 -4.38
N LEU A 242 12.60 -8.05 -4.28
CA LEU A 242 11.47 -8.05 -5.22
C LEU A 242 11.47 -6.80 -6.12
N LYS A 243 12.62 -6.11 -6.22
CA LYS A 243 12.75 -4.84 -6.94
C LYS A 243 12.81 -4.99 -8.46
N ASP A 244 13.01 -6.19 -8.98
CA ASP A 244 13.17 -6.42 -10.42
C ASP A 244 11.93 -6.05 -11.24
N ASN A 245 10.75 -5.98 -10.60
CA ASN A 245 9.48 -5.51 -11.18
C ASN A 245 9.29 -5.96 -12.65
N PRO A 246 9.21 -7.29 -12.89
CA PRO A 246 9.22 -7.83 -14.24
C PRO A 246 8.00 -7.33 -15.02
N ARG A 247 8.16 -7.20 -16.35
CA ARG A 247 7.14 -6.56 -17.20
C ARG A 247 5.73 -7.14 -17.02
N HIS A 248 5.60 -8.46 -16.92
CA HIS A 248 4.29 -9.11 -16.79
C HIS A 248 3.58 -8.75 -15.45
N GLU A 249 4.32 -8.52 -14.38
CA GLU A 249 3.78 -8.04 -13.10
C GLU A 249 3.40 -6.55 -13.20
N MET A 250 4.22 -5.75 -13.87
CA MET A 250 3.91 -4.33 -14.10
C MET A 250 2.66 -4.14 -14.97
N LEU A 251 2.44 -5.02 -15.96
CA LEU A 251 1.21 -5.00 -16.77
C LEU A 251 -0.05 -5.28 -15.94
N ALA A 252 0.04 -6.09 -14.90
CA ALA A 252 -1.08 -6.31 -13.98
C ALA A 252 -1.47 -5.01 -13.26
N LEU A 253 -0.48 -4.24 -12.77
CA LEU A 253 -0.72 -2.88 -12.25
C LEU A 253 -1.29 -1.95 -13.33
N CYS A 254 -0.75 -2.02 -14.56
CA CYS A 254 -1.22 -1.20 -15.68
C CYS A 254 -2.71 -1.43 -15.99
N SER A 255 -3.22 -2.65 -15.80
CA SER A 255 -4.65 -2.94 -15.97
C SER A 255 -5.55 -2.11 -15.02
N ILE A 256 -5.06 -1.82 -13.82
CA ILE A 256 -5.74 -0.94 -12.86
C ILE A 256 -5.63 0.52 -13.30
N THR A 257 -4.41 0.97 -13.64
CA THR A 257 -4.18 2.39 -14.00
C THR A 257 -4.96 2.74 -15.26
N GLN A 258 -4.89 1.94 -16.33
CA GLN A 258 -5.64 2.16 -17.56
C GLN A 258 -7.15 2.26 -17.31
N SER A 259 -7.69 1.35 -16.49
CA SER A 259 -9.13 1.34 -16.16
C SER A 259 -9.54 2.58 -15.36
N CYS A 260 -8.74 2.97 -14.36
CA CYS A 260 -9.00 4.15 -13.55
C CYS A 260 -8.91 5.44 -14.36
N MET A 261 -7.90 5.58 -15.23
CA MET A 261 -7.67 6.79 -16.02
C MET A 261 -8.59 6.90 -17.25
N SER A 262 -9.51 5.95 -17.48
CA SER A 262 -10.50 6.02 -18.57
C SER A 262 -11.70 6.93 -18.25
N ALA A 263 -11.59 7.81 -17.24
CA ALA A 263 -12.66 8.71 -16.83
C ALA A 263 -12.78 9.91 -17.80
N PRO A 264 -13.93 10.11 -18.49
CA PRO A 264 -14.06 11.12 -19.55
C PRO A 264 -14.13 12.57 -19.02
N HIS A 265 -14.33 12.75 -17.72
CA HIS A 265 -14.51 14.06 -17.09
C HIS A 265 -13.32 14.50 -16.24
N LEU A 266 -12.16 13.84 -16.39
CA LEU A 266 -10.96 14.22 -15.63
C LEU A 266 -10.53 15.65 -15.91
N GLU A 267 -10.33 16.37 -14.82
CA GLU A 267 -9.78 17.72 -14.74
C GLU A 267 -8.38 17.67 -14.10
N ASP A 268 -8.21 16.83 -13.08
CA ASP A 268 -6.95 16.64 -12.36
C ASP A 268 -6.56 15.15 -12.35
N MET A 269 -5.38 14.84 -12.89
CA MET A 269 -4.80 13.49 -12.91
C MET A 269 -3.43 13.48 -12.23
N HIS A 270 -3.26 12.56 -11.29
CA HIS A 270 -1.96 12.28 -10.68
C HIS A 270 -1.66 10.78 -10.73
N VAL A 271 -0.50 10.42 -11.29
CA VAL A 271 -0.02 9.02 -11.36
C VAL A 271 1.41 8.97 -10.82
N GLY A 272 1.61 8.20 -9.75
CA GLY A 272 2.90 8.12 -9.06
C GLY A 272 3.30 6.69 -8.72
N PHE A 273 4.45 6.22 -9.21
CA PHE A 273 5.03 4.91 -8.87
C PHE A 273 6.30 5.10 -8.04
N ILE A 274 6.14 5.54 -6.79
CA ILE A 274 7.25 5.95 -5.92
C ILE A 274 8.25 4.80 -5.71
N GLY A 275 9.51 5.03 -6.08
CA GLY A 275 10.58 4.03 -6.00
C GLY A 275 10.69 3.09 -7.20
N TYR A 276 9.88 3.30 -8.25
CA TYR A 276 10.02 2.65 -9.55
C TYR A 276 10.60 3.61 -10.61
N PRO A 277 11.46 3.14 -11.54
CA PRO A 277 12.22 1.92 -11.39
C PRO A 277 13.17 2.04 -10.17
N PRO A 278 13.70 0.92 -9.66
CA PRO A 278 14.83 0.98 -8.75
C PRO A 278 16.00 1.75 -9.38
N LEU A 279 16.87 2.31 -8.53
CA LEU A 279 18.12 2.93 -8.97
C LEU A 279 18.89 1.98 -9.89
N ASP A 280 19.44 2.53 -10.98
CA ASP A 280 20.25 1.83 -11.98
C ASP A 280 19.52 0.73 -12.79
N MET A 281 18.19 0.65 -12.70
CA MET A 281 17.40 -0.28 -13.51
C MET A 281 16.55 0.46 -14.55
N ARG A 282 16.58 -0.05 -15.79
CA ARG A 282 15.70 0.46 -16.84
C ARG A 282 14.24 0.04 -16.53
N PRO A 283 13.26 0.95 -16.65
CA PRO A 283 11.85 0.58 -16.54
C PRO A 283 11.44 -0.51 -17.55
N THR A 284 10.47 -1.32 -17.14
CA THR A 284 9.96 -2.48 -17.88
C THR A 284 8.65 -2.20 -18.64
N VAL A 285 8.02 -1.05 -18.37
CA VAL A 285 6.82 -0.54 -19.05
C VAL A 285 7.03 0.90 -19.50
N SER A 286 6.16 1.41 -20.37
CA SER A 286 6.15 2.81 -20.83
C SER A 286 4.85 3.53 -20.46
N LEU A 287 4.68 4.78 -20.91
CA LEU A 287 3.49 5.57 -20.60
C LEU A 287 2.24 4.99 -21.26
N ASP A 288 2.38 4.43 -22.46
CA ASP A 288 1.29 3.79 -23.21
C ASP A 288 0.81 2.49 -22.54
N ASP A 289 1.69 1.80 -21.80
CA ASP A 289 1.26 0.69 -20.94
C ASP A 289 0.43 1.22 -19.75
N ILE A 290 0.78 2.38 -19.18
CA ILE A 290 0.22 2.88 -17.92
C ILE A 290 -1.10 3.64 -18.12
N LEU A 291 -1.20 4.45 -19.17
CA LEU A 291 -2.36 5.27 -19.50
C LEU A 291 -3.16 4.63 -20.65
N PRO A 292 -4.48 4.85 -20.72
CA PRO A 292 -5.28 4.32 -21.81
C PRO A 292 -4.90 5.01 -23.14
N VAL A 293 -4.36 4.24 -24.08
CA VAL A 293 -3.96 4.71 -25.41
C VAL A 293 -5.17 5.28 -26.15
N ASN A 294 -4.99 6.40 -26.86
CA ASN A 294 -6.02 7.10 -27.64
C ASN A 294 -7.22 7.64 -26.83
N PHE A 295 -7.12 7.70 -25.50
CA PHE A 295 -8.17 8.32 -24.70
C PHE A 295 -8.00 9.84 -24.68
N SER A 296 -9.09 10.59 -24.78
CA SER A 296 -9.07 12.05 -24.66
C SER A 296 -9.77 12.47 -23.39
N TRP A 297 -9.12 13.36 -22.64
CA TRP A 297 -9.68 14.01 -21.47
C TRP A 297 -9.99 15.47 -21.79
N PRO A 298 -11.16 15.77 -22.38
CA PRO A 298 -11.48 17.10 -22.92
C PRO A 298 -11.59 18.21 -21.86
N ARG A 299 -11.40 17.88 -20.57
CA ARG A 299 -11.43 18.82 -19.45
C ARG A 299 -10.13 18.82 -18.65
N LEU A 300 -9.12 18.06 -19.07
CA LEU A 300 -7.88 17.90 -18.30
C LEU A 300 -7.15 19.23 -18.22
N ARG A 301 -6.96 19.70 -16.98
CA ARG A 301 -6.27 20.95 -16.63
C ARG A 301 -4.95 20.68 -15.94
N SER A 302 -4.87 19.65 -15.10
CA SER A 302 -3.67 19.31 -14.36
C SER A 302 -3.26 17.86 -14.61
N LEU A 303 -2.01 17.66 -15.05
CA LEU A 303 -1.39 16.37 -15.21
C LEU A 303 -0.10 16.32 -14.38
N SER A 304 -0.03 15.36 -13.47
CA SER A 304 1.15 15.11 -12.65
C SER A 304 1.60 13.67 -12.78
N LEU A 305 2.81 13.48 -13.30
CA LEU A 305 3.47 12.20 -13.48
C LEU A 305 4.68 12.16 -12.53
N HIS A 306 4.69 11.18 -11.65
CA HIS A 306 5.79 10.95 -10.71
C HIS A 306 6.36 9.55 -10.93
N ASN A 307 7.67 9.42 -11.18
CA ASN A 307 8.31 8.13 -11.40
C ASN A 307 7.73 7.35 -12.61
N GLN A 308 7.27 8.08 -13.62
CA GLN A 308 6.67 7.49 -14.81
C GLN A 308 7.71 7.33 -15.93
N PRO A 309 7.83 6.14 -16.54
CA PRO A 309 8.63 5.96 -17.73
C PRO A 309 7.87 6.43 -18.98
N PHE A 310 8.55 7.14 -19.87
CA PHE A 310 7.96 7.55 -21.16
C PHE A 310 9.03 7.78 -22.23
N THR A 311 8.63 7.79 -23.50
CA THR A 311 9.43 8.33 -24.62
C THR A 311 9.07 9.79 -24.89
N VAL A 312 9.93 10.52 -25.61
CA VAL A 312 9.59 11.87 -26.11
C VAL A 312 8.29 11.86 -26.92
N MET A 313 8.08 10.84 -27.76
CA MET A 313 6.91 10.74 -28.63
C MET A 313 5.61 10.51 -27.86
N GLU A 314 5.63 9.67 -26.83
CA GLU A 314 4.48 9.43 -25.96
C GLU A 314 4.08 10.73 -25.24
N LEU A 315 5.02 11.41 -24.59
CA LEU A 315 4.73 12.66 -23.88
C LEU A 315 4.27 13.76 -24.84
N LYS A 316 4.94 13.91 -25.99
CA LYS A 316 4.55 14.89 -27.02
C LYS A 316 3.12 14.66 -27.49
N SER A 317 2.75 13.41 -27.77
CA SER A 317 1.39 13.07 -28.20
C SER A 317 0.37 13.40 -27.11
N LEU A 318 0.65 12.97 -25.88
CA LEU A 318 -0.20 13.22 -24.71
C LEU A 318 -0.45 14.71 -24.48
N VAL A 319 0.61 15.52 -24.50
CA VAL A 319 0.51 16.95 -24.23
C VAL A 319 -0.15 17.69 -25.41
N THR A 320 0.20 17.34 -26.65
CA THR A 320 -0.38 17.97 -27.85
C THR A 320 -1.89 17.70 -27.93
N GLN A 321 -2.31 16.48 -27.60
CA GLN A 321 -3.73 16.09 -27.58
C GLN A 321 -4.56 16.93 -26.60
N HIS A 322 -3.94 17.45 -25.54
CA HIS A 322 -4.59 18.26 -24.51
C HIS A 322 -4.11 19.72 -24.51
N SER A 323 -3.53 20.18 -25.62
CA SER A 323 -2.89 21.50 -25.74
C SER A 323 -3.83 22.67 -25.45
N GLU A 324 -5.14 22.51 -25.71
CA GLU A 324 -6.13 23.56 -25.48
C GLU A 324 -6.57 23.66 -24.01
N THR A 325 -6.49 22.56 -23.25
CA THR A 325 -7.11 22.46 -21.91
C THR A 325 -6.11 22.33 -20.77
N LEU A 326 -4.95 21.71 -21.02
CA LEU A 326 -3.92 21.49 -20.02
C LEU A 326 -3.30 22.84 -19.60
N ARG A 327 -3.23 23.08 -18.30
CA ARG A 327 -2.70 24.31 -17.67
C ARG A 327 -1.49 24.02 -16.78
N ASP A 328 -1.53 22.91 -16.06
CA ASP A 328 -0.47 22.50 -15.15
C ASP A 328 0.12 21.15 -15.58
N LEU A 329 1.45 21.11 -15.79
CA LEU A 329 2.20 19.88 -16.09
C LEU A 329 3.34 19.69 -15.09
N HIS A 330 3.29 18.61 -14.33
CA HIS A 330 4.32 18.29 -13.34
C HIS A 330 4.96 16.94 -13.65
N LEU A 331 6.25 16.95 -13.96
CA LEU A 331 7.09 15.77 -14.17
C LEU A 331 8.09 15.68 -13.03
N GLU A 332 7.96 14.68 -12.16
CA GLU A 332 8.83 14.50 -11.00
C GLU A 332 9.47 13.11 -11.02
N ALA A 333 10.79 13.04 -10.97
CA ALA A 333 11.57 11.81 -10.98
C ALA A 333 11.17 10.83 -12.11
N CYS A 334 10.71 11.37 -13.24
CA CYS A 334 10.33 10.60 -14.41
C CYS A 334 11.56 10.04 -15.16
N TRP A 335 11.34 8.96 -15.90
CA TRP A 335 12.39 8.25 -16.63
C TRP A 335 12.17 8.34 -18.13
N LEU A 336 13.12 8.94 -18.86
CA LEU A 336 13.06 9.00 -20.31
C LEU A 336 13.62 7.71 -20.91
N LEU A 337 12.77 6.94 -21.60
CA LEU A 337 13.12 5.67 -22.23
C LEU A 337 13.87 5.83 -23.56
N GLU A 338 13.56 6.91 -24.29
CA GLU A 338 14.10 7.25 -25.60
C GLU A 338 14.00 8.76 -25.85
N GLY A 339 15.04 9.33 -26.46
CA GLY A 339 15.17 10.76 -26.79
C GLY A 339 15.97 11.54 -25.75
N SER A 340 15.88 12.88 -25.76
CA SER A 340 16.56 13.75 -24.81
C SER A 340 15.59 14.60 -23.99
N TRP A 341 16.02 15.00 -22.78
CA TRP A 341 15.26 15.93 -21.95
C TRP A 341 15.16 17.33 -22.58
N VAL A 342 16.08 17.70 -23.48
CA VAL A 342 15.99 18.93 -24.26
C VAL A 342 14.77 18.90 -25.18
N ASP A 343 14.51 17.77 -25.84
CA ASP A 343 13.31 17.60 -26.69
C ASP A 343 12.02 17.73 -25.86
N ILE A 344 12.03 17.21 -24.62
CA ILE A 344 10.91 17.35 -23.68
C ILE A 344 10.66 18.82 -23.32
N GLU A 345 11.72 19.57 -23.01
CA GLU A 345 11.62 20.99 -22.73
C GLU A 345 11.08 21.79 -23.92
N GLU A 346 11.49 21.45 -25.15
CA GLU A 346 10.96 22.06 -26.37
C GLU A 346 9.48 21.74 -26.57
N VAL A 347 9.06 20.49 -26.36
CA VAL A 347 7.66 20.07 -26.41
C VAL A 347 6.81 20.88 -25.43
N ILE A 348 7.29 21.06 -24.20
CA ILE A 348 6.59 21.81 -23.14
C ILE A 348 6.53 23.30 -23.48
N ARG A 349 7.65 23.89 -23.93
CA ARG A 349 7.73 25.31 -24.33
C ARG A 349 6.81 25.61 -25.51
N GLY A 350 6.56 24.64 -26.38
CA GLY A 350 5.63 24.75 -27.49
C GLY A 350 4.14 24.84 -27.09
N GLN A 351 3.79 24.56 -25.83
CA GLN A 351 2.40 24.58 -25.37
C GLN A 351 1.98 25.96 -24.87
N GLN A 352 1.23 26.69 -25.70
CA GLN A 352 0.82 28.06 -25.39
C GLN A 352 -0.15 28.17 -24.20
N ALA A 353 -0.93 27.12 -23.93
CA ALA A 353 -1.94 27.16 -22.89
C ALA A 353 -1.44 26.71 -21.51
N LEU A 354 -0.19 26.20 -21.40
CA LEU A 354 0.39 25.83 -20.10
C LEU A 354 0.69 27.10 -19.29
N GLU A 355 0.14 27.16 -18.08
CA GLU A 355 0.38 28.23 -17.10
C GLU A 355 1.54 27.86 -16.17
N LYS A 356 1.67 26.58 -15.83
CA LYS A 356 2.74 26.07 -14.98
C LYS A 356 3.29 24.77 -15.54
N SER A 357 4.62 24.68 -15.54
CA SER A 357 5.32 23.44 -15.82
C SER A 357 6.49 23.26 -14.86
N SER A 358 6.79 22.01 -14.53
CA SER A 358 7.97 21.69 -13.75
C SER A 358 8.54 20.33 -14.13
N ILE A 359 9.85 20.28 -14.33
CA ILE A 359 10.63 19.04 -14.43
C ILE A 359 11.54 19.00 -13.21
N LYS A 360 11.44 17.93 -12.41
CA LYS A 360 12.29 17.73 -11.23
C LYS A 360 12.90 16.35 -11.28
N TYR A 361 14.19 16.27 -10.97
CA TYR A 361 14.96 15.01 -10.89
C TYR A 361 14.86 14.13 -12.17
N PRO A 362 15.08 14.69 -13.38
CA PRO A 362 15.01 13.92 -14.62
C PRO A 362 16.02 12.75 -14.63
N SER A 363 15.61 11.60 -15.15
CA SER A 363 16.44 10.39 -15.28
C SER A 363 16.32 9.76 -16.67
N GLY A 364 17.29 8.94 -17.07
CA GLY A 364 17.29 8.29 -18.39
C GLY A 364 17.52 9.26 -19.56
N GLY A 365 17.15 8.81 -20.76
CA GLY A 365 17.39 9.51 -22.02
C GLY A 365 18.80 9.31 -22.57
N ASN A 366 19.08 9.93 -23.72
CA ASN A 366 20.41 10.01 -24.30
C ASN A 366 21.24 11.03 -23.50
N GLN A 367 21.63 10.68 -22.29
CA GLN A 367 22.73 11.36 -21.60
C GLN A 367 23.99 10.54 -21.86
N GLY A 368 25.01 11.21 -22.43
CA GLY A 368 26.36 10.67 -22.59
C GLY A 368 27.11 10.56 -21.28
#